data_AF-A0A537ZSL5-F1
#
_entry.id   AF-A0A537ZSL5-F1
#
_cell.length_a   1.000
_cell.length_b   1.000
_cell.length_c   1.000
_cell.angle_alpha   90.00
_cell.angle_beta   90.00
_cell.angle_gamma   90.00
#
_symmetry.space_group_name_H-M   'P 1'
#
loop_
_entity.id
_entity.type
_entity.pdbx_description
1 polymer ?
#
loop_
_entity_poly.entity_id
_entity_poly.type
_entity_poly.pdbx_seq_one_letter_code
_entity_poly.pdbx_strand_id
1 'polypeptide(L)' 'MEDEGIHSRIEQLVGEEHELYERAAEGGLTDTEHRRLDSIKVGLDQCWDLLRQRRALREAGYDPNAARVRDPDVVEGYEQ' A
#
# COMPACT_ATOMS: atom_id res chain seq x y z
N MET A 1 4.53 -7.97 13.07
CA MET A 1 3.24 -7.55 12.50
C MET A 1 2.59 -8.79 11.91
N GLU A 2 1.42 -9.16 12.43
CA GLU A 2 0.62 -10.27 11.89
C GLU A 2 -0.11 -9.83 10.62
N ASP A 3 -0.56 -10.80 9.82
CA ASP A 3 -1.27 -10.54 8.55
C ASP A 3 -2.47 -9.59 8.76
N GLU A 4 -3.10 -9.69 9.93
CA GLU A 4 -4.22 -8.83 10.35
C GLU A 4 -3.85 -7.35 10.41
N GLY A 5 -2.62 -7.03 10.86
CA GLY A 5 -2.13 -5.65 10.87
C GLY A 5 -1.92 -5.09 9.45
N ILE A 6 -1.53 -5.96 8.51
CA ILE A 6 -1.38 -5.59 7.09
C ILE A 6 -2.75 -5.35 6.47
N HIS A 7 -3.72 -6.23 6.75
CA HIS A 7 -5.10 -6.07 6.30
C HIS A 7 -5.73 -4.78 6.83
N SER A 8 -5.60 -4.49 8.12
CA SER A 8 -6.10 -3.25 8.70
C SER A 8 -5.47 -2.01 8.03
N ARG A 9 -4.17 -2.07 7.70
CA ARG A 9 -3.49 -0.99 6.97
C ARG A 9 -4.03 -0.82 5.55
N ILE A 10 -4.29 -1.91 4.84
CA ILE A 10 -4.91 -1.90 3.51
C ILE A 10 -6.29 -1.26 3.59
N GLU A 11 -7.13 -1.66 4.56
CA GLU A 11 -8.48 -1.10 4.72
C GLU A 11 -8.46 0.41 4.99
N GLN A 12 -7.54 0.88 5.84
CA GLN A 12 -7.35 2.32 6.07
C GLN A 12 -6.96 3.06 4.79
N LEU A 13 -6.02 2.51 4.01
CA LEU A 13 -5.55 3.12 2.77
C LEU A 13 -6.63 3.15 1.69
N VAL A 14 -7.40 2.07 1.55
CA VAL A 14 -8.55 2.02 0.61
C VAL A 14 -9.65 2.98 1.02
N GLY A 15 -9.94 3.11 2.32
CA GLY A 15 -10.90 4.08 2.83
C GLY A 15 -10.49 5.52 2.46
N GLU A 16 -9.22 5.85 2.69
CA GLU A 16 -8.70 7.17 2.35
C GLU A 16 -8.68 7.43 0.83
N GLU A 17 -8.37 6.41 0.01
CA GLU A 17 -8.48 6.49 -1.44
C GLU A 17 -9.91 6.83 -1.88
N HIS A 18 -10.90 6.18 -1.27
CA HIS A 18 -12.30 6.39 -1.60
C HIS A 18 -12.76 7.81 -1.25
N GLU A 19 -12.42 8.31 -0.06
CA GLU A 19 -12.72 9.69 0.34
C GLU A 19 -12.09 10.72 -0.62
N LEU A 20 -10.88 10.46 -1.09
CA LEU A 20 -10.21 11.32 -2.08
C LEU A 20 -10.92 11.29 -3.43
N TYR A 21 -11.36 10.12 -3.91
CA TYR A 21 -12.13 10.03 -5.16
C TYR A 21 -13.52 10.69 -5.06
N GLU A 22 -14.19 10.60 -3.92
CA GLU A 22 -15.47 11.29 -3.71
C GLU A 22 -15.28 12.81 -3.79
N ARG A 23 -14.25 13.35 -3.12
CA ARG A 23 -13.87 14.77 -3.22
C ARG A 23 -13.48 15.17 -4.64
N ALA A 24 -12.76 14.28 -5.35
CA ALA A 24 -12.40 14.46 -6.75
C ALA A 24 -13.63 14.62 -7.65
N ALA A 25 -14.70 13.86 -7.38
CA ALA A 25 -15.92 13.90 -8.16
C ALA A 25 -16.71 15.21 -7.97
N GLU A 26 -16.62 15.83 -6.80
CA GLU A 26 -17.33 17.07 -6.49
C GLU A 26 -16.62 18.35 -7.00
N GLY A 27 -15.28 18.34 -7.09
CA GLY A 27 -14.53 19.56 -7.42
C GLY A 27 -13.13 19.36 -8.02
N GLY A 28 -12.75 18.11 -8.33
CA GLY A 28 -11.39 17.75 -8.76
C GLY A 28 -10.42 17.57 -7.60
N LEU A 29 -9.32 16.87 -7.85
CA LEU A 29 -8.23 16.69 -6.88
C LEU A 29 -7.25 17.86 -6.98
N THR A 30 -6.85 18.39 -5.82
CA THR A 30 -5.70 19.28 -5.73
C THR A 30 -4.40 18.50 -5.95
N ASP A 31 -3.35 19.21 -6.31
CA ASP A 31 -2.00 18.66 -6.49
C ASP A 31 -1.48 17.94 -5.22
N THR A 32 -1.89 18.40 -4.03
CA THR A 32 -1.62 17.74 -2.75
C THR A 32 -2.39 16.43 -2.60
N GLU A 33 -3.66 16.41 -2.96
CA GLU A 33 -4.49 15.21 -2.92
C GLU A 33 -4.03 14.18 -3.96
N HIS A 34 -3.55 14.62 -5.12
CA HIS A 34 -2.91 13.76 -6.11
C HIS A 34 -1.66 13.06 -5.55
N ARG A 35 -0.73 13.81 -4.92
CA ARG A 35 0.43 13.20 -4.23
C ARG A 35 0.00 12.24 -3.13
N ARG A 36 -1.09 12.57 -2.43
CA ARG A 36 -1.61 11.71 -1.37
C ARG A 36 -2.14 10.39 -1.93
N LEU A 37 -2.91 10.44 -3.01
CA LEU A 37 -3.40 9.27 -3.73
C LEU A 37 -2.24 8.38 -4.21
N ASP A 38 -1.16 8.98 -4.71
CA ASP A 38 0.02 8.25 -5.13
C ASP A 38 0.69 7.53 -3.95
N SER A 39 0.90 8.24 -2.85
CA SER A 39 1.43 7.66 -1.60
C SER A 39 0.56 6.52 -1.07
N ILE A 40 -0.77 6.63 -1.19
CA ILE A 40 -1.72 5.57 -0.81
C ILE A 40 -1.53 4.34 -1.69
N LYS A 41 -1.44 4.51 -3.01
CA LYS A 41 -1.20 3.41 -3.96
C LYS A 41 0.13 2.70 -3.67
N VAL A 42 1.19 3.46 -3.40
CA VAL A 42 2.48 2.89 -2.98
C VAL A 42 2.36 2.09 -1.69
N GLY A 43 1.64 2.61 -0.70
CA GLY A 43 1.40 1.90 0.56
C GLY A 43 0.60 0.60 0.36
N LEU A 44 -0.38 0.61 -0.54
CA LEU A 44 -1.16 -0.58 -0.89
C LEU A 44 -0.29 -1.64 -1.57
N ASP A 45 0.52 -1.24 -2.56
CA ASP A 45 1.44 -2.16 -3.25
C ASP A 45 2.42 -2.83 -2.27
N GLN A 46 2.99 -2.07 -1.34
CA GLN A 46 3.85 -2.59 -0.28
C GLN A 46 3.14 -3.61 0.63
N CYS A 47 1.90 -3.32 1.01
CA CYS A 47 1.11 -4.23 1.83
C CYS A 47 0.81 -5.55 1.08
N TRP A 48 0.46 -5.46 -0.20
CA TRP A 48 0.21 -6.62 -1.04
C TRP A 48 1.46 -7.44 -1.32
N ASP A 49 2.60 -6.80 -1.58
CA ASP A 49 3.89 -7.48 -1.78
C ASP A 49 4.31 -8.22 -0.50
N LEU A 50 4.14 -7.59 0.67
CA LEU A 50 4.42 -8.22 1.96
C LEU A 50 3.56 -9.47 2.18
N LEU A 51 2.25 -9.41 1.88
CA LEU A 51 1.36 -10.59 1.99
C LEU A 51 1.78 -11.70 1.03
N ARG A 52 2.12 -11.35 -0.21
CA ARG A 52 2.60 -12.31 -1.22
C ARG A 52 3.92 -12.95 -0.78
N GLN A 53 4.87 -12.18 -0.27
CA GLN A 53 6.15 -12.68 0.22
C GLN A 53 5.96 -13.62 1.42
N ARG A 54 5.09 -13.24 2.37
CA ARG A 54 4.72 -14.10 3.51
C ARG A 54 4.12 -15.41 3.07
N ARG A 55 3.22 -15.38 2.07
CA ARG A 55 2.62 -16.58 1.49
C ARG A 55 3.67 -17.48 0.83
N ALA A 56 4.56 -16.91 0.01
CA ALA A 56 5.63 -17.65 -0.65
C ALA A 56 6.59 -18.31 0.36
N LEU A 57 6.94 -17.62 1.45
CA LEU A 57 7.76 -18.17 2.53
C LEU A 57 7.06 -19.34 3.24
N ARG A 58 5.76 -19.23 3.54
CA ARG A 58 4.97 -20.34 4.10
C ARG A 58 4.94 -21.54 3.18
N GLU A 59 4.68 -21.34 1.89
CA GLU A 59 4.62 -22.43 0.90
C GLU A 59 5.99 -23.11 0.74
N ALA A 60 7.08 -22.36 0.88
CA ALA A 60 8.44 -22.89 0.86
C ALA A 60 8.93 -23.46 2.21
N GLY A 61 8.09 -23.44 3.26
CA GLY A 61 8.44 -23.95 4.60
C GLY A 61 9.38 -23.06 5.42
N TYR A 62 9.56 -21.80 5.02
CA TYR A 62 10.34 -20.80 5.75
C TYR A 62 9.47 -19.96 6.70
N ASP A 63 10.11 -19.22 7.60
CA ASP A 63 9.41 -18.32 8.52
C ASP A 63 8.78 -17.14 7.75
N PRO A 64 7.44 -16.98 7.75
CA PRO A 64 6.79 -15.83 7.13
C PRO A 64 7.19 -14.49 7.73
N ASN A 65 7.68 -14.45 8.97
CA ASN A 65 8.16 -13.21 9.58
C ASN A 65 9.52 -12.76 9.05
N ALA A 66 10.19 -13.58 8.25
CA ALA A 66 11.37 -13.16 7.49
C ALA A 66 11.01 -12.21 6.33
N ALA A 67 9.72 -12.06 5.99
CA ALA A 67 9.27 -11.11 5.00
C ALA A 67 9.61 -9.67 5.43
N ARG A 68 10.17 -8.88 4.52
CA ARG A 68 10.53 -7.48 4.73
C ARG A 68 9.79 -6.61 3.73
N VAL A 69 9.17 -5.55 4.25
CA VAL A 69 8.62 -4.48 3.42
C VAL A 69 9.76 -3.87 2.63
N ARG A 70 9.57 -3.74 1.32
CA ARG A 70 10.52 -3.05 0.45
C ARG A 70 10.55 -1.58 0.83
N ASP A 71 11.75 -1.02 1.03
CA ASP A 71 11.89 0.38 1.40
C ASP A 71 11.13 1.30 0.43
N PRO A 72 10.35 2.29 0.93
CA PRO A 72 9.59 3.22 0.10
C PRO A 72 10.50 4.08 -0.81
N ASP A 73 11.78 4.21 -0.48
CA ASP A 73 12.78 4.92 -1.28
C ASP A 73 13.00 4.34 -2.70
N VAL A 74 12.53 3.12 -2.99
CA VAL A 74 12.61 2.55 -4.35
C VAL A 74 11.46 3.02 -5.24
N VAL A 75 10.51 3.80 -4.70
CA VAL A 75 9.38 4.36 -5.48
C VAL A 75 9.64 5.83 -5.87
N GLU A 76 10.88 6.31 -5.80
CA GLU A 76 11.35 7.48 -6.60
C GLU A 76 11.50 7.12 -8.09
N GLY A 77 10.57 6.33 -8.64
CA GLY A 77 10.59 5.87 -10.03
C GLY A 77 9.24 5.96 -10.74
N TYR A 78 8.20 6.49 -10.09
CA TYR A 78 6.89 6.73 -10.73
C TYR A 78 6.73 8.16 -11.27
N GLU A 79 7.79 8.97 -11.24
CA GLU A 79 7.85 10.22 -11.99
C GLU A 79 9.01 10.17 -13.01
N GLN A 80 8.69 9.74 -14.24
CA GLN A 80 9.09 10.43 -15.48
C GLN A 80 8.32 9.92 -16.70
#